data_AF-A0A3D4DQV6-F1
#
_entry.id   AF-A0A3D4DQV6-F1
#
_cell.length_a   1.000
_cell.length_b   1.000
_cell.length_c   1.000
_cell.angle_alpha   90.00
_cell.angle_beta   90.00
_cell.angle_gamma   90.00
#
_symmetry.space_group_name_H-M   'P 1'
#
loop_
_entity.id
_entity.type
_entity.pdbx_description
1 polymer ?
#
loop_
_entity_poly.entity_id
_entity_poly.type
_entity_poly.pdbx_seq_one_letter_code
_entity_poly.pdbx_strand_id
1 'polypeptide(L)'
;MPYSDLPPHAFWRLCRDDSQFRVSDIYRPKFRLSPGMKVATAGSCFAQNIGTYVRTSRLRLVDTEPAPKGMAPETAARFGFGLFSARYGNVYTARQLRQLLQDAWSGSVHDSAIWQRDGRFFDGLRPNTEPEGLGSAAEVRTHRLEHLRRVRQVFDETDVFIFTLGLTEAWVDRRTEVVFPTAPGVAAGTFDPQVHAFANFGMAETFEDLAASLDILRAAKPALKVILTVSPVPLTATASG
;
A
#
# COMPACT_ATOMS: atom_id res chain seq x y z
N MET A 1 13.63 18.10 -34.31
CA MET A 1 13.07 16.87 -33.67
C MET A 1 11.61 17.16 -33.35
N PRO A 2 10.69 16.19 -33.30
CA PRO A 2 9.39 16.48 -32.72
C PRO A 2 9.63 16.99 -31.30
N TYR A 3 8.97 18.09 -30.93
CA TYR A 3 9.07 18.79 -29.64
C TYR A 3 10.23 19.77 -29.44
N SER A 4 11.17 19.98 -30.38
CA SER A 4 12.27 20.96 -30.18
C SER A 4 11.79 22.41 -30.08
N ASP A 5 10.62 22.69 -30.63
CA ASP A 5 10.09 24.06 -30.77
C ASP A 5 8.98 24.35 -29.74
N LEU A 6 8.79 23.45 -28.77
CA LEU A 6 7.85 23.67 -27.69
C LEU A 6 8.37 24.74 -26.72
N PRO A 7 7.47 25.49 -26.06
CA PRO A 7 7.87 26.48 -25.06
C PRO A 7 8.53 25.82 -23.84
N PRO A 8 9.40 26.54 -23.10
CA PRO A 8 10.13 26.00 -21.94
C PRO A 8 9.27 25.24 -20.92
N HIS A 9 8.05 25.70 -20.67
CA HIS A 9 7.13 25.05 -19.72
C HIS A 9 6.70 23.63 -20.14
N ALA A 10 6.92 23.22 -21.39
CA ALA A 10 6.68 21.86 -21.85
C ALA A 10 7.80 20.87 -21.45
N PHE A 11 8.95 21.37 -20.96
CA PHE A 11 10.10 20.54 -20.61
C PHE A 11 10.30 20.44 -19.09
N TRP A 12 9.91 19.30 -18.53
CA TRP A 12 10.06 18.99 -17.11
C TRP A 12 11.51 19.03 -16.61
N ARG A 13 12.52 18.89 -17.49
CA ARG A 13 13.93 19.01 -17.08
C ARG A 13 14.25 20.38 -16.45
N LEU A 14 13.58 21.44 -16.92
CA LEU A 14 13.77 22.79 -16.40
C LEU A 14 13.31 22.93 -14.94
N CYS A 15 12.42 22.06 -14.44
CA CYS A 15 12.04 22.08 -13.01
C CYS A 15 13.17 21.67 -12.06
N ARG A 16 14.20 21.00 -12.59
CA ARG A 16 15.41 20.64 -11.85
C ARG A 16 16.57 21.59 -12.11
N ASP A 17 16.72 22.03 -13.36
CA ASP A 17 17.92 22.73 -13.83
C ASP A 17 17.80 24.26 -13.74
N ASP A 18 16.58 24.82 -13.64
CA ASP A 18 16.34 26.26 -13.62
C ASP A 18 15.70 26.71 -12.29
N SER A 19 16.46 27.51 -11.52
CA SER A 19 16.01 28.11 -10.25
C SER A 19 14.82 29.08 -10.40
N GLN A 20 14.55 29.57 -11.62
CA GLN A 20 13.41 30.42 -11.94
C GLN A 20 12.18 29.62 -12.37
N PHE A 21 12.29 28.30 -12.55
CA PHE A 21 11.17 27.46 -12.93
C PHE A 21 10.08 27.49 -11.87
N ARG A 22 8.93 28.03 -12.26
CA ARG A 22 7.75 28.10 -11.40
C ARG A 22 6.84 26.92 -11.70
N VAL A 23 6.88 25.91 -10.84
CA VAL A 23 5.93 24.77 -10.89
C VAL A 23 4.47 25.25 -10.95
N SER A 24 4.16 26.42 -10.36
CA SER A 24 2.84 27.05 -10.42
C SER A 24 2.34 27.40 -11.82
N ASP A 25 3.25 27.50 -12.79
CA ASP A 25 2.93 27.93 -14.16
C ASP A 25 2.46 26.74 -15.01
N ILE A 26 2.74 25.51 -14.57
CA ILE A 26 2.34 24.27 -15.25
C ILE A 26 1.40 23.39 -14.42
N TYR A 27 1.33 23.62 -13.12
CA TYR A 27 0.52 22.81 -12.22
C TYR A 27 -0.11 23.64 -11.11
N ARG A 28 -1.43 23.50 -10.97
CA ARG A 28 -2.19 24.04 -9.84
C ARG A 28 -2.67 22.86 -8.99
N PRO A 29 -2.19 22.70 -7.75
CA PRO A 29 -2.60 21.58 -6.91
C PRO A 29 -4.08 21.72 -6.51
N LYS A 30 -4.80 20.59 -6.47
CA LYS A 30 -6.21 20.53 -6.05
C LYS A 30 -6.41 21.03 -4.62
N PHE A 31 -5.41 20.86 -3.76
CA PHE A 31 -5.37 21.36 -2.39
C PHE A 31 -3.93 21.64 -1.97
N ARG A 32 -3.74 22.53 -1.00
CA ARG A 32 -2.43 22.84 -0.43
C ARG A 32 -2.13 21.91 0.75
N LEU A 33 -0.85 21.54 0.87
CA LEU A 33 -0.31 20.87 2.05
C LEU A 33 0.25 21.92 2.99
N SER A 34 -0.24 21.94 4.22
CA SER A 34 0.19 22.88 5.26
C SER A 34 1.08 22.17 6.30
N PRO A 35 2.02 22.90 6.94
CA PRO A 35 2.80 22.37 8.05
C PRO A 35 1.91 21.72 9.11
N GLY A 36 2.33 20.57 9.62
CA GLY A 36 1.63 19.82 10.67
C GLY A 36 0.55 18.85 10.17
N MET A 37 0.13 18.91 8.89
CA MET A 37 -0.83 17.94 8.35
C MET A 37 -0.30 16.52 8.49
N LYS A 38 -1.21 15.62 8.90
CA LYS A 38 -0.94 14.20 9.10
C LYS A 38 -1.08 13.45 7.77
N VAL A 39 -0.03 12.74 7.37
CA VAL A 39 0.06 12.03 6.10
C VAL A 39 0.18 10.54 6.37
N ALA A 40 -0.61 9.73 5.67
CA ALA A 40 -0.40 8.28 5.61
C ALA A 40 0.03 7.83 4.22
N THR A 41 0.86 6.79 4.15
CA THR A 41 1.39 6.25 2.90
C THR A 41 1.16 4.76 2.79
N ALA A 42 0.48 4.31 1.75
CA ALA A 42 0.33 2.89 1.41
C ALA A 42 0.64 2.65 -0.07
N GLY A 43 0.87 1.40 -0.46
CA GLY A 43 1.05 1.04 -1.87
C GLY A 43 2.24 0.13 -2.11
N SER A 44 2.87 0.33 -3.26
CA SER A 44 4.14 -0.32 -3.63
C SER A 44 5.31 0.14 -2.75
N CYS A 45 6.47 -0.50 -2.94
CA CYS A 45 7.72 -0.13 -2.27
C CYS A 45 8.08 1.36 -2.44
N PHE A 46 7.67 2.00 -3.54
CA PHE A 46 7.93 3.43 -3.74
C PHE A 46 7.21 4.31 -2.69
N ALA A 47 6.08 3.87 -2.13
CA ALA A 47 5.40 4.62 -1.07
C ALA A 47 6.23 4.67 0.24
N GLN A 48 7.18 3.75 0.44
CA GLN A 48 8.14 3.81 1.55
C GLN A 48 9.07 5.02 1.39
N ASN A 49 9.54 5.29 0.16
CA ASN A 49 10.37 6.47 -0.14
C ASN A 49 9.59 7.76 0.15
N ILE A 50 8.31 7.82 -0.21
CA ILE A 50 7.44 8.97 0.12
C ILE A 50 7.40 9.17 1.63
N GLY A 51 7.25 8.10 2.41
CA GLY A 51 7.29 8.15 3.88
C GLY A 51 8.56 8.78 4.44
N THR A 52 9.73 8.48 3.86
CA THR A 52 11.02 9.11 4.22
C THR A 52 11.01 10.62 4.00
N TYR A 53 10.50 11.09 2.85
CA TYR A 53 10.40 12.53 2.57
C TYR A 53 9.36 13.23 3.44
N VAL A 54 8.26 12.56 3.80
CA VAL A 54 7.28 13.11 4.75
C VAL A 54 7.97 13.36 6.09
N ARG A 55 8.76 12.41 6.60
CA ARG A 55 9.46 12.52 7.90
C ARG A 55 10.48 13.66 7.95
N THR A 56 11.09 14.04 6.83
CA THR A 56 12.06 15.15 6.75
C THR A 56 11.41 16.50 6.39
N SER A 57 10.11 16.51 6.13
CA SER A 57 9.34 17.72 5.80
C SER A 57 8.72 18.38 7.04
N ARG A 58 7.89 19.40 6.82
CA ARG A 58 7.05 20.01 7.88
C ARG A 58 5.72 19.28 8.11
N LEU A 59 5.49 18.16 7.43
CA LEU A 59 4.32 17.29 7.59
C LEU A 59 4.58 16.27 8.71
N ARG A 60 3.57 15.50 9.10
CA ARG A 60 3.68 14.44 10.10
C ARG A 60 3.29 13.11 9.49
N LEU A 61 4.20 12.14 9.47
CA LEU A 61 3.83 10.79 9.06
C LEU A 61 2.99 10.13 10.16
N VAL A 62 1.84 9.57 9.79
CA VAL A 62 1.03 8.71 10.65
C VAL A 62 1.67 7.33 10.70
N ASP A 63 1.85 6.81 11.91
CA ASP A 63 2.30 5.43 12.18
C ASP A 63 1.47 4.90 13.36
N THR A 64 0.60 3.93 13.07
CA THR A 64 -0.32 3.34 14.04
C THR A 64 0.15 1.99 14.57
N GLU A 65 1.21 1.44 14.00
CA GLU A 65 1.86 0.21 14.46
C GLU A 65 3.36 0.47 14.61
N PRO A 66 3.77 1.34 15.55
CA PRO A 66 5.17 1.66 15.73
C PRO A 66 5.94 0.46 16.30
N ALA A 67 7.24 0.43 16.01
CA ALA A 67 8.13 -0.57 16.59
C ALA A 67 8.11 -0.52 18.13
N PRO A 68 8.14 -1.69 18.82
CA PRO A 68 8.32 -1.73 20.26
C PRO A 68 9.55 -0.94 20.71
N LYS A 69 9.43 -0.27 21.87
CA LYS A 69 10.53 0.52 22.44
C LYS A 69 11.77 -0.36 22.64
N GLY A 70 12.91 0.08 22.11
CA GLY A 70 14.19 -0.61 22.23
C GLY A 70 14.47 -1.64 21.14
N MET A 71 13.53 -1.87 20.20
CA MET A 71 13.80 -2.70 19.03
C MET A 71 14.78 -2.02 18.08
N ALA A 72 15.81 -2.75 17.64
CA ALA A 72 16.79 -2.23 16.68
C ALA A 72 16.10 -1.91 15.34
N PRO A 73 16.47 -0.82 14.63
CA PRO A 73 15.83 -0.40 13.39
C PRO A 73 15.79 -1.49 12.30
N GLU A 74 16.85 -2.29 12.18
CA GLU A 74 16.95 -3.36 11.20
C GLU A 74 15.97 -4.50 11.53
N THR A 75 15.80 -4.81 12.81
CA THR A 75 14.82 -5.81 13.26
C THR A 75 13.41 -5.27 13.08
N ALA A 76 13.17 -4.00 13.42
CA ALA A 76 11.89 -3.34 13.20
C ALA A 76 11.47 -3.41 11.72
N ALA A 77 12.37 -3.04 10.80
CA ALA A 77 12.11 -3.13 9.36
C ALA A 77 11.85 -4.57 8.90
N ARG A 78 12.60 -5.56 9.42
CA ARG A 78 12.40 -7.00 9.11
C ARG A 78 11.00 -7.50 9.48
N PHE A 79 10.43 -6.97 10.56
CA PHE A 79 9.06 -7.28 11.01
C PHE A 79 8.03 -6.26 10.47
N GLY A 80 8.40 -5.44 9.48
CA GLY A 80 7.48 -4.52 8.80
C GLY A 80 7.15 -3.22 9.55
N PHE A 81 7.78 -2.96 10.69
CA PHE A 81 7.58 -1.72 11.45
C PHE A 81 8.24 -0.53 10.75
N GLY A 82 7.58 0.64 10.79
CA GLY A 82 8.11 1.90 10.27
C GLY A 82 8.21 1.99 8.73
N LEU A 83 7.83 0.94 7.99
CA LEU A 83 7.84 0.94 6.52
C LEU A 83 6.72 1.81 5.93
N PHE A 84 5.55 1.77 6.55
CA PHE A 84 4.34 2.47 6.14
C PHE A 84 3.59 3.00 7.37
N SER A 85 2.34 3.45 7.19
CA SER A 85 1.50 3.96 8.29
C SER A 85 0.87 2.88 9.18
N ALA A 86 0.91 1.63 8.73
CA ALA A 86 0.58 0.41 9.48
C ALA A 86 1.35 -0.77 8.84
N ARG A 87 1.38 -1.92 9.50
CA ARG A 87 2.12 -3.12 9.08
C ARG A 87 1.33 -3.98 8.07
N TYR A 88 0.75 -3.34 7.04
CA TYR A 88 0.05 -4.06 5.95
C TYR A 88 0.99 -4.65 4.90
N GLY A 89 2.29 -4.33 4.94
CA GLY A 89 3.23 -4.71 3.89
C GLY A 89 3.00 -3.94 2.60
N ASN A 90 3.33 -4.52 1.44
CA ASN A 90 3.06 -3.85 0.16
C ASN A 90 1.63 -4.13 -0.29
N VAL A 91 0.92 -3.07 -0.67
CA VAL A 91 -0.44 -3.12 -1.25
C VAL A 91 -0.29 -2.71 -2.72
N TYR A 92 -0.02 -3.66 -3.60
CA TYR A 92 0.39 -3.36 -4.97
C TYR A 92 -0.78 -2.97 -5.88
N THR A 93 -1.93 -3.63 -5.74
CA THR A 93 -3.08 -3.46 -6.65
C THR A 93 -4.20 -2.66 -5.99
N ALA A 94 -5.05 -2.03 -6.81
CA ALA A 94 -6.26 -1.36 -6.33
C ALA A 94 -7.23 -2.34 -5.64
N ARG A 95 -7.34 -3.57 -6.14
CA ARG A 95 -8.15 -4.64 -5.53
C ARG A 95 -7.69 -4.96 -4.11
N GLN A 96 -6.37 -5.00 -3.86
CA GLN A 96 -5.84 -5.23 -2.51
C GLN A 96 -6.13 -4.07 -1.56
N LEU A 97 -6.04 -2.82 -2.04
CA LEU A 97 -6.44 -1.66 -1.24
C LEU A 97 -7.92 -1.78 -0.86
N ARG A 98 -8.80 -2.06 -1.83
CA ARG A 98 -10.23 -2.25 -1.58
C ARG A 98 -10.48 -3.34 -0.55
N GLN A 99 -9.87 -4.51 -0.71
CA GLN A 99 -10.00 -5.63 0.25
C GLN A 99 -9.53 -5.24 1.64
N LEU A 100 -8.36 -4.59 1.77
CA LEU A 100 -7.84 -4.15 3.06
C LEU A 100 -8.80 -3.18 3.77
N LEU A 101 -9.39 -2.24 3.03
CA LEU A 101 -10.38 -1.31 3.57
C LEU A 101 -11.66 -2.04 3.97
N GLN A 102 -12.20 -2.92 3.12
CA GLN A 102 -13.39 -3.69 3.46
C GLN A 102 -13.19 -4.52 4.73
N ASP A 103 -12.08 -5.26 4.81
CA ASP A 103 -11.69 -6.03 5.99
C ASP A 103 -11.58 -5.14 7.23
N ALA A 104 -10.98 -3.94 7.10
CA ALA A 104 -10.76 -3.04 8.23
C ALA A 104 -12.07 -2.55 8.84
N TRP A 105 -13.08 -2.24 8.02
CA TRP A 105 -14.38 -1.78 8.49
C TRP A 105 -15.31 -2.91 8.92
N SER A 106 -15.23 -4.09 8.30
CA SER A 106 -16.05 -5.25 8.71
C SER A 106 -15.44 -6.04 9.88
N GLY A 107 -14.13 -5.93 10.11
CA GLY A 107 -13.39 -6.81 11.01
C GLY A 107 -13.24 -8.23 10.48
N SER A 108 -13.31 -8.43 9.16
CA SER A 108 -13.25 -9.75 8.54
C SER A 108 -11.85 -10.35 8.56
N VAL A 109 -11.76 -11.64 8.88
CA VAL A 109 -10.54 -12.45 8.73
C VAL A 109 -10.86 -13.64 7.85
N HIS A 110 -9.98 -13.92 6.90
CA HIS A 110 -10.18 -14.97 5.89
C HIS A 110 -9.39 -16.23 6.24
N ASP A 111 -10.07 -17.36 6.33
CA ASP A 111 -9.42 -18.65 6.62
C ASP A 111 -8.45 -19.07 5.50
N SER A 112 -8.79 -18.76 4.25
CA SER A 112 -7.93 -18.95 3.08
C SER A 112 -6.62 -18.14 3.13
N ALA A 113 -6.56 -17.09 3.97
CA ALA A 113 -5.36 -16.30 4.20
C ALA A 113 -4.50 -16.80 5.37
N ILE A 114 -4.90 -17.85 6.11
CA ILE A 114 -4.07 -18.42 7.18
C ILE A 114 -3.19 -19.50 6.58
N TRP A 115 -2.01 -19.10 6.15
CA TRP A 115 -1.04 -19.99 5.49
C TRP A 115 -0.20 -20.75 6.51
N GLN A 116 0.35 -21.88 6.10
CA GLN A 116 1.24 -22.70 6.92
C GLN A 116 2.55 -23.00 6.20
N ARG A 117 3.64 -23.11 6.95
CA ARG A 117 4.95 -23.61 6.49
C ARG A 117 5.70 -24.13 7.71
N ASP A 118 6.21 -25.36 7.64
CA ASP A 118 7.07 -25.97 8.68
C ASP A 118 6.50 -25.87 10.11
N GLY A 119 5.19 -26.09 10.28
CA GLY A 119 4.51 -26.03 11.57
C GLY A 119 4.29 -24.61 12.12
N ARG A 120 4.60 -23.56 11.34
CA ARG A 120 4.33 -22.16 11.65
C ARG A 120 3.18 -21.61 10.81
N PHE A 121 2.52 -20.58 11.32
CA PHE A 121 1.32 -19.98 10.71
C PHE A 121 1.58 -18.54 10.27
N PHE A 122 1.10 -18.16 9.08
CA PHE A 122 1.38 -16.87 8.45
C PHE A 122 0.09 -16.18 8.01
N ASP A 123 0.10 -14.86 8.05
CA ASP A 123 -0.94 -14.02 7.44
C ASP A 123 -0.63 -13.81 5.95
N GLY A 124 -1.30 -14.55 5.08
CA GLY A 124 -1.12 -14.52 3.62
C GLY A 124 -1.46 -13.18 2.97
N LEU A 125 -2.16 -12.27 3.67
CA LEU A 125 -2.43 -10.92 3.19
C LEU A 125 -1.27 -9.95 3.48
N ARG A 126 -0.35 -10.33 4.37
CA ARG A 126 0.86 -9.56 4.70
C ARG A 126 2.04 -10.49 5.00
N PRO A 127 2.41 -11.36 4.04
CA PRO A 127 3.19 -12.58 4.30
C PRO A 127 4.62 -12.35 4.82
N ASN A 128 5.17 -11.15 4.61
CA ASN A 128 6.52 -10.79 5.07
C ASN A 128 6.55 -10.10 6.44
N THR A 129 5.38 -9.84 7.07
CA THR A 129 5.29 -9.05 8.32
C THR A 129 5.75 -9.81 9.55
N GLU A 130 5.48 -11.12 9.58
CA GLU A 130 5.94 -12.05 10.61
C GLU A 130 6.83 -13.11 9.93
N PRO A 131 8.11 -12.81 9.66
CA PRO A 131 8.97 -13.62 8.79
C PRO A 131 9.22 -15.03 9.32
N GLU A 132 9.13 -15.20 10.63
CA GLU A 132 9.32 -16.49 11.33
C GLU A 132 7.99 -17.26 11.53
N GLY A 133 6.86 -16.62 11.20
CA GLY A 133 5.52 -17.14 11.44
C GLY A 133 5.13 -17.14 12.92
N LEU A 134 3.84 -17.33 13.16
CA LEU A 134 3.21 -17.40 14.48
C LEU A 134 3.04 -18.86 14.92
N GLY A 135 2.78 -19.07 16.21
CA GLY A 135 2.63 -20.37 16.83
C GLY A 135 1.29 -21.06 16.53
N SER A 136 0.26 -20.32 16.13
CA SER A 136 -1.04 -20.92 15.77
C SER A 136 -1.87 -20.08 14.79
N ALA A 137 -2.85 -20.72 14.16
CA ALA A 137 -3.88 -20.04 13.38
C ALA A 137 -4.67 -19.00 14.21
N ALA A 138 -4.90 -19.26 15.49
CA ALA A 138 -5.60 -18.34 16.39
C ALA A 138 -4.79 -17.06 16.65
N GLU A 139 -3.46 -17.18 16.74
CA GLU A 139 -2.56 -16.02 16.82
C GLU A 139 -2.58 -15.20 15.54
N VAL A 140 -2.57 -15.84 14.36
CA VAL A 140 -2.73 -15.13 13.07
C VAL A 140 -4.03 -14.33 13.03
N ARG A 141 -5.15 -14.93 13.44
CA ARG A 141 -6.46 -14.24 13.50
C ARG A 141 -6.42 -13.04 14.45
N THR A 142 -5.87 -13.23 15.65
CA THR A 142 -5.75 -12.17 16.66
C THR A 142 -4.90 -11.02 16.14
N HIS A 143 -3.75 -11.34 15.54
CA HIS A 143 -2.83 -10.36 15.00
C HIS A 143 -3.44 -9.62 13.80
N ARG A 144 -4.21 -10.31 12.94
CA ARG A 144 -4.94 -9.69 11.82
C ARG A 144 -6.03 -8.74 12.34
N LEU A 145 -6.86 -9.17 13.29
CA LEU A 145 -7.91 -8.32 13.87
C LEU A 145 -7.32 -7.05 14.48
N GLU A 146 -6.21 -7.17 15.21
CA GLU A 146 -5.55 -6.00 15.78
C GLU A 146 -5.01 -5.06 14.69
N HIS A 147 -4.33 -5.61 13.69
CA HIS A 147 -3.87 -4.84 12.53
C HIS A 147 -5.01 -4.09 11.83
N LEU A 148 -6.17 -4.73 11.62
CA LEU A 148 -7.34 -4.09 11.02
C LEU A 148 -7.90 -2.94 11.86
N ARG A 149 -7.81 -3.00 13.20
CA ARG A 149 -8.11 -1.84 14.07
C ARG A 149 -7.12 -0.71 13.84
N ARG A 150 -5.84 -1.01 13.68
CA ARG A 150 -4.79 -0.01 13.42
C ARG A 150 -4.93 0.62 12.05
N VAL A 151 -5.31 -0.15 11.03
CA VAL A 151 -5.65 0.37 9.70
C VAL A 151 -6.79 1.38 9.77
N ARG A 152 -7.86 1.12 10.53
CA ARG A 152 -8.91 2.13 10.76
C ARG A 152 -8.36 3.39 11.43
N GLN A 153 -7.55 3.22 12.47
CA GLN A 153 -6.89 4.34 13.16
C GLN A 153 -6.02 5.18 12.21
N VAL A 154 -5.37 4.58 11.19
CA VAL A 154 -4.62 5.35 10.18
C VAL A 154 -5.52 6.40 9.56
N PHE A 155 -6.73 6.01 9.12
CA PHE A 155 -7.63 6.93 8.44
C PHE A 155 -8.30 7.92 9.39
N ASP A 156 -8.59 7.53 10.63
CA ASP A 156 -9.07 8.46 11.67
C ASP A 156 -8.07 9.60 11.90
N GLU A 157 -6.78 9.30 11.88
CA GLU A 157 -5.72 10.27 12.15
C GLU A 157 -5.24 11.04 10.91
N THR A 158 -5.45 10.53 9.69
CA THR A 158 -4.82 11.09 8.49
C THR A 158 -5.58 12.26 7.88
N ASP A 159 -4.89 13.35 7.55
CA ASP A 159 -5.45 14.44 6.74
C ASP A 159 -5.26 14.19 5.23
N VAL A 160 -4.14 13.57 4.86
CA VAL A 160 -3.75 13.27 3.48
C VAL A 160 -3.28 11.83 3.35
N PHE A 161 -4.03 11.02 2.62
CA PHE A 161 -3.64 9.65 2.28
C PHE A 161 -2.97 9.62 0.91
N ILE A 162 -1.77 9.05 0.84
CA ILE A 162 -1.03 8.84 -0.40
C ILE A 162 -1.04 7.36 -0.71
N PHE A 163 -1.64 6.97 -1.83
CA PHE A 163 -1.61 5.60 -2.32
C PHE A 163 -0.77 5.53 -3.60
N THR A 164 0.31 4.74 -3.55
CA THR A 164 1.15 4.49 -4.73
C THR A 164 0.76 3.18 -5.41
N LEU A 165 0.18 3.27 -6.60
CA LEU A 165 -0.10 2.11 -7.43
C LEU A 165 1.20 1.38 -7.80
N GLY A 166 1.19 0.05 -7.66
CA GLY A 166 2.34 -0.80 -7.91
C GLY A 166 2.16 -1.67 -9.14
N LEU A 167 1.26 -2.64 -9.03
CA LEU A 167 1.04 -3.69 -10.02
C LEU A 167 -0.45 -3.81 -10.33
N THR A 168 -0.77 -4.47 -11.45
CA THR A 168 -2.10 -4.97 -11.77
C THR A 168 -2.21 -6.48 -11.50
N GLU A 169 -1.08 -7.14 -11.29
CA GLU A 169 -0.96 -8.58 -11.05
C GLU A 169 -1.18 -8.93 -9.58
N ALA A 170 -1.95 -9.99 -9.34
CA ALA A 170 -2.17 -10.56 -8.02
C ALA A 170 -2.48 -12.07 -8.11
N TRP A 171 -2.62 -12.69 -6.94
CA TRP A 171 -3.10 -14.06 -6.82
C TRP A 171 -4.43 -14.08 -6.09
N VAL A 172 -5.36 -14.93 -6.52
CA VAL A 172 -6.72 -14.97 -6.00
C VAL A 172 -7.07 -16.39 -5.59
N ASP A 173 -7.66 -16.54 -4.41
CA ASP A 173 -8.37 -17.76 -4.03
C ASP A 173 -9.72 -17.80 -4.79
N ARG A 174 -9.89 -18.75 -5.70
CA ARG A 174 -11.08 -18.88 -6.56
C ARG A 174 -12.37 -19.14 -5.79
N ARG A 175 -12.29 -19.65 -4.55
CA ARG A 175 -13.45 -20.05 -3.75
C ARG A 175 -13.98 -18.88 -2.92
N THR A 176 -13.07 -18.04 -2.44
CA THR A 176 -13.36 -16.94 -1.51
C THR A 176 -13.15 -15.56 -2.10
N GLU A 177 -12.58 -15.49 -3.31
CA GLU A 177 -12.18 -14.27 -4.02
C GLU A 177 -11.14 -13.41 -3.28
N VAL A 178 -10.53 -13.96 -2.22
CA VAL A 178 -9.48 -13.29 -1.45
C VAL A 178 -8.24 -13.12 -2.32
N VAL A 179 -7.73 -11.90 -2.35
CA VAL A 179 -6.59 -11.48 -3.16
C VAL A 179 -5.32 -11.39 -2.31
N PHE A 180 -4.27 -12.06 -2.77
CA PHE A 180 -2.96 -12.16 -2.14
C PHE A 180 -1.89 -11.39 -2.92
N PRO A 181 -0.89 -10.81 -2.22
CA PRO A 181 0.23 -10.09 -2.85
C PRO A 181 1.26 -10.99 -3.52
N THR A 182 1.28 -12.26 -3.18
CA THR A 182 2.19 -13.26 -3.74
C THR A 182 1.45 -14.58 -3.88
N ALA A 183 1.93 -15.47 -4.75
CA ALA A 183 1.40 -16.82 -4.80
C ALA A 183 1.63 -17.52 -3.45
N PRO A 184 0.67 -18.31 -2.95
CA PRO A 184 0.96 -19.28 -1.89
C PRO A 184 2.14 -20.16 -2.29
N GLY A 185 3.02 -20.47 -1.35
CA GLY A 185 4.28 -21.21 -1.59
C GLY A 185 5.51 -20.33 -1.84
N VAL A 186 5.35 -19.03 -2.16
CA VAL A 186 6.49 -18.11 -2.29
C VAL A 186 7.05 -17.74 -0.91
N ALA A 187 6.19 -17.26 -0.01
CA ALA A 187 6.57 -16.90 1.36
C ALA A 187 6.11 -17.94 2.37
N ALA A 188 4.88 -18.43 2.25
CA ALA A 188 4.29 -19.53 3.03
C ALA A 188 3.07 -20.08 2.29
N GLY A 189 2.45 -21.14 2.81
CA GLY A 189 1.30 -21.78 2.19
C GLY A 189 1.71 -22.72 1.06
N THR A 190 0.72 -23.30 0.40
CA THR A 190 0.93 -24.26 -0.69
C THR A 190 0.11 -23.83 -1.89
N PHE A 191 0.77 -23.65 -3.03
CA PHE A 191 0.08 -23.37 -4.27
C PHE A 191 -0.76 -24.59 -4.68
N ASP A 192 -1.98 -24.31 -5.12
CA ASP A 192 -2.88 -25.30 -5.70
C ASP A 192 -3.57 -24.63 -6.90
N PRO A 193 -3.34 -25.08 -8.14
CA PRO A 193 -3.91 -24.46 -9.33
C PRO A 193 -5.43 -24.58 -9.44
N GLN A 194 -6.07 -25.49 -8.69
CA GLN A 194 -7.53 -25.62 -8.62
C GLN A 194 -8.14 -24.59 -7.67
N VAL A 195 -7.38 -24.14 -6.66
CA VAL A 195 -7.83 -23.16 -5.67
C VAL A 195 -7.33 -21.76 -6.00
N HIS A 196 -6.11 -21.63 -6.50
CA HIS A 196 -5.43 -20.36 -6.67
C HIS A 196 -5.29 -20.01 -8.16
N ALA A 197 -5.57 -18.76 -8.48
CA ALA A 197 -5.47 -18.23 -9.83
C ALA A 197 -4.56 -17.01 -9.85
N PHE A 198 -3.79 -16.89 -10.93
CA PHE A 198 -3.22 -15.61 -11.30
C PHE A 198 -4.34 -14.68 -11.81
N ALA A 199 -4.30 -13.41 -11.40
CA ALA A 199 -5.18 -12.36 -11.90
C ALA A 199 -4.34 -11.17 -12.34
N ASN A 200 -4.69 -10.58 -13.48
CA ASN A 200 -4.11 -9.33 -13.96
C ASN A 200 -5.27 -8.35 -14.25
N PHE A 201 -5.46 -7.39 -13.36
CA PHE A 201 -6.60 -6.48 -13.40
C PHE A 201 -6.45 -5.45 -14.52
N GLY A 202 -7.45 -5.37 -15.38
CA GLY A 202 -7.51 -4.38 -16.45
C GLY A 202 -7.78 -2.97 -15.93
N MET A 203 -7.81 -2.00 -16.85
CA MET A 203 -8.10 -0.60 -16.53
C MET A 203 -9.47 -0.44 -15.84
N ALA A 204 -10.52 -1.06 -16.39
CA ALA A 204 -11.88 -0.96 -15.86
C ALA A 204 -11.96 -1.49 -14.42
N GLU A 205 -11.44 -2.69 -14.17
CA GLU A 205 -11.41 -3.29 -12.83
C GLU A 205 -10.60 -2.43 -11.85
N THR A 206 -9.43 -1.96 -12.29
CA THR A 206 -8.57 -1.07 -11.48
C THR A 206 -9.30 0.23 -11.12
N PHE A 207 -10.00 0.83 -12.09
CA PHE A 207 -10.78 2.04 -11.87
C PHE A 207 -11.92 1.82 -10.89
N GLU A 208 -12.69 0.74 -11.06
CA GLU A 208 -13.79 0.37 -10.17
C GLU A 208 -13.30 0.13 -8.74
N ASP A 209 -12.16 -0.56 -8.57
CA ASP A 209 -11.59 -0.81 -7.26
C ASP A 209 -11.06 0.45 -6.58
N LEU A 210 -10.44 1.36 -7.35
CA LEU A 210 -10.06 2.68 -6.83
C LEU A 210 -11.28 3.50 -6.43
N ALA A 211 -12.33 3.53 -7.27
CA ALA A 211 -13.56 4.25 -6.97
C ALA A 211 -14.21 3.73 -5.69
N ALA A 212 -14.39 2.41 -5.57
CA ALA A 212 -14.93 1.77 -4.38
C ALA A 212 -14.07 2.03 -3.13
N SER A 213 -12.75 1.99 -3.25
CA SER A 213 -11.82 2.33 -2.15
C SER A 213 -12.01 3.77 -1.69
N LEU A 214 -12.11 4.71 -2.64
CA LEU A 214 -12.33 6.12 -2.34
C LEU A 214 -13.70 6.36 -1.68
N ASP A 215 -14.73 5.61 -2.06
CA ASP A 215 -16.05 5.74 -1.46
C ASP A 215 -16.08 5.24 -0.01
N ILE A 216 -15.41 4.13 0.30
CA ILE A 216 -15.21 3.67 1.69
C ILE A 216 -14.50 4.76 2.51
N LEU A 217 -13.40 5.30 1.98
CA LEU A 217 -12.62 6.33 2.66
C LEU A 217 -13.39 7.63 2.86
N ARG A 218 -14.18 8.06 1.87
CA ARG A 218 -15.03 9.26 1.97
C ARG A 218 -16.15 9.06 2.99
N ALA A 219 -16.77 7.88 3.02
CA ALA A 219 -17.80 7.56 4.00
C ALA A 219 -17.24 7.61 5.43
N ALA A 220 -16.02 7.11 5.61
CA ALA A 220 -15.34 7.15 6.90
C ALA A 220 -14.86 8.55 7.31
N LYS A 221 -14.24 9.29 6.37
CA LYS A 221 -13.65 10.60 6.63
C LYS A 221 -13.83 11.52 5.41
N PRO A 222 -14.95 12.25 5.32
CA PRO A 222 -15.25 13.12 4.17
C PRO A 222 -14.19 14.20 3.88
N ALA A 223 -13.45 14.64 4.91
CA ALA A 223 -12.40 15.65 4.79
C ALA A 223 -11.03 15.09 4.34
N LEU A 224 -10.90 13.76 4.24
CA LEU A 224 -9.66 13.10 3.84
C LEU A 224 -9.28 13.51 2.41
N LYS A 225 -8.04 13.96 2.24
CA LYS A 225 -7.49 14.24 0.92
C LYS A 225 -6.74 13.01 0.45
N VAL A 226 -6.94 12.61 -0.81
CA VAL A 226 -6.25 11.45 -1.39
C VAL A 226 -5.37 11.90 -2.55
N ILE A 227 -4.12 11.43 -2.54
CA ILE A 227 -3.17 11.56 -3.64
C ILE A 227 -2.89 10.16 -4.17
N LEU A 228 -3.13 9.96 -5.47
CA LEU A 228 -2.73 8.75 -6.17
C LEU A 228 -1.41 9.03 -6.88
N THR A 229 -0.45 8.13 -6.73
CA THR A 229 0.84 8.18 -7.42
C THR A 229 1.09 6.87 -8.13
N VAL A 230 1.92 6.90 -9.18
CA VAL A 230 2.43 5.71 -9.86
C VAL A 230 3.94 5.64 -9.66
N SER A 231 4.49 4.43 -9.55
CA SER A 231 5.94 4.26 -9.47
C SER A 231 6.59 4.60 -10.81
N PRO A 232 7.66 5.42 -10.86
CA PRO A 232 8.40 5.70 -12.08
C PRO A 232 9.39 4.57 -12.45
N VAL A 233 9.44 3.50 -11.65
CA VAL A 233 10.41 2.41 -11.82
C VAL A 233 9.98 1.50 -12.97
N PRO A 234 10.79 1.31 -14.03
CA PRO A 234 10.55 0.29 -15.03
C PRO A 234 10.59 -1.08 -14.34
N LEU A 235 9.50 -1.85 -14.41
CA LEU A 235 9.49 -3.22 -13.89
C LEU A 235 10.51 -4.05 -14.70
N THR A 236 11.43 -4.72 -14.00
CA THR A 236 12.48 -5.53 -14.64
C THR A 236 11.92 -6.84 -15.22
N ALA A 237 10.86 -7.38 -14.62
CA ALA A 237 10.05 -8.50 -15.10
C ALA A 237 8.69 -8.48 -14.39
N THR A 238 7.63 -8.95 -15.07
CA THR A 238 6.31 -9.16 -14.47
C THR A 238 5.93 -10.63 -14.55
N ALA A 239 4.95 -11.10 -13.77
CA ALA A 239 4.53 -12.50 -13.81
C ALA A 239 3.91 -12.89 -15.17
N SER A 240 3.45 -11.91 -15.94
CA SER A 240 2.94 -12.11 -17.31
C SER A 240 4.01 -12.05 -18.41
N GLY A 241 5.29 -11.79 -18.07
CA GLY A 241 6.40 -11.66 -19.03
C GLY A 241 6.76 -10.22 -19.32
#